data_AF-Q4JVS0-F1
#
_entry.id   AF-Q4JVS0-F1
#
_cell.length_a   1.000
_cell.length_b   1.000
_cell.length_c   1.000
_cell.angle_alpha   90.00
_cell.angle_beta   90.00
_cell.angle_gamma   90.00
#
_symmetry.space_group_name_H-M   'P 1'
#
loop_
_entity.id
_entity.type
_entity.pdbx_description
1 polymer ?
#
loop_
_entity_poly.entity_id
_entity_poly.type
_entity_poly.pdbx_seq_one_letter_code
_entity_poly.pdbx_strand_id
1 'polypeptide(L)'
;MGESKQEHLIVGVSPFNPRFTPEWLSSAFQWGAERFNTVDVLHPGEISMSLLTSTGTPLGRAKRKVRQQCNRDMRNVEHALEISGIKLGRGKPVLISDYLQTQSYQCRRRSVIAEFQNNQIFQDACRAMSRAACQSRLRVTNVNIEPDIETAVKYIFDELPAYTHCSDLFEYETAALGYPTEWPIGKLIESGLTSLERDPNSSFIVIDFEKELIDD
;
A
#
# COMPACT_ATOMS: atom_id res chain seq x y z
N MET A 1 13.24 -27.29 12.23
CA MET A 1 12.16 -26.72 11.42
C MET A 1 12.65 -25.35 11.02
N GLY A 2 13.33 -25.24 9.88
CA GLY A 2 13.83 -23.94 9.43
C GLY A 2 12.62 -23.11 9.04
N GLU A 3 12.42 -21.95 9.67
CA GLU A 3 11.51 -20.95 9.11
C GLU A 3 12.00 -20.71 7.68
N SER A 4 11.17 -21.01 6.69
CA SER A 4 11.48 -20.61 5.32
C SER A 4 11.56 -19.09 5.34
N LYS A 5 12.78 -18.54 5.23
CA LYS A 5 12.98 -17.12 4.98
C LYS A 5 12.09 -16.75 3.80
N GLN A 6 11.23 -15.74 3.96
CA GLN A 6 10.54 -15.17 2.82
C GLN A 6 11.58 -14.69 1.82
N GLU A 7 11.39 -15.00 0.55
CA GLU A 7 12.41 -14.75 -0.46
C GLU A 7 12.41 -13.30 -0.93
N HIS A 8 11.27 -12.62 -0.84
CA HIS A 8 11.04 -11.35 -1.52
C HIS A 8 10.40 -10.31 -0.61
N LEU A 9 11.00 -9.13 -0.52
CA LEU A 9 10.39 -7.96 0.13
C LEU A 9 9.76 -7.05 -0.92
N ILE A 10 8.53 -6.63 -0.68
CA ILE A 10 7.84 -5.62 -1.46
C ILE A 10 7.65 -4.40 -0.56
N VAL A 11 8.32 -3.29 -0.86
CA VAL A 11 8.14 -2.02 -0.15
C VAL A 11 6.91 -1.32 -0.71
N GLY A 12 5.88 -1.15 0.11
CA GLY A 12 4.68 -0.42 -0.24
C GLY A 12 4.89 1.09 -0.11
N VAL A 13 4.57 1.84 -1.15
CA VAL A 13 4.62 3.31 -1.17
C VAL A 13 3.21 3.88 -1.21
N SER A 14 2.87 4.75 -0.27
CA SER A 14 1.53 5.36 -0.21
C SER A 14 1.56 6.82 -0.69
N PRO A 15 0.80 7.19 -1.73
CA PRO A 15 0.82 8.54 -2.30
C PRO A 15 0.40 9.61 -1.31
N PHE A 16 0.98 10.81 -1.47
CA PHE A 16 0.74 11.97 -0.60
C PHE A 16 1.18 11.79 0.86
N ASN A 17 1.90 10.71 1.18
CA ASN A 17 2.54 10.54 2.48
C ASN A 17 3.99 11.07 2.40
N PRO A 18 4.33 12.13 3.16
CA PRO A 18 5.66 12.74 3.10
C PRO A 18 6.79 11.84 3.63
N ARG A 19 6.46 10.70 4.27
CA ARG A 19 7.44 9.75 4.80
C ARG A 19 8.28 9.07 3.72
N PHE A 20 7.74 8.89 2.51
CA PHE A 20 8.43 8.20 1.40
C PHE A 20 9.39 9.14 0.67
N THR A 21 10.38 9.66 1.40
CA THR A 21 11.51 10.41 0.84
C THR A 21 12.53 9.44 0.24
N PRO A 22 13.43 9.91 -0.65
CA PRO A 22 14.51 9.08 -1.16
C PRO A 22 15.38 8.45 -0.05
N GLU A 23 15.60 9.16 1.05
CA GLU A 23 16.42 8.69 2.17
C GLU A 23 15.74 7.56 2.95
N TRP A 24 14.43 7.71 3.23
CA TRP A 24 13.65 6.65 3.89
C TRP A 24 13.55 5.41 2.98
N LEU A 25 13.27 5.61 1.69
CA LEU A 25 13.19 4.52 0.71
C LEU A 25 14.53 3.81 0.55
N SER A 26 15.64 4.55 0.48
CA SER A 26 16.99 3.98 0.39
C SER A 26 17.29 3.10 1.60
N SER A 27 16.96 3.57 2.80
CA SER A 27 17.11 2.80 4.04
C SER A 27 16.24 1.53 4.02
N ALA A 28 15.01 1.61 3.51
CA ALA A 28 14.11 0.45 3.38
C ALA A 28 14.67 -0.59 2.41
N PHE A 29 15.24 -0.14 1.30
CA PHE A 29 15.83 -1.02 0.29
C PHE A 29 17.09 -1.71 0.80
N GLN A 30 17.96 -0.99 1.52
CA GLN A 30 19.14 -1.57 2.16
C GLN A 30 18.75 -2.60 3.23
N TRP A 31 17.86 -2.23 4.15
CA TRP A 31 17.35 -3.13 5.19
C TRP A 31 16.73 -4.41 4.59
N GLY A 32 15.98 -4.25 3.50
CA GLY A 32 15.39 -5.36 2.76
C GLY A 32 16.43 -6.26 2.10
N ALA A 33 17.41 -5.68 1.42
CA ALA A 33 18.46 -6.43 0.71
C ALA A 33 19.37 -7.23 1.66
N GLU A 34 19.48 -6.84 2.92
CA GLU A 34 20.19 -7.61 3.96
C GLU A 34 19.42 -8.86 4.41
N ARG A 35 18.09 -8.88 4.25
CA ARG A 35 17.20 -9.89 4.86
C ARG A 35 16.55 -10.82 3.84
N PHE A 36 16.27 -10.32 2.63
CA PHE A 36 15.52 -10.97 1.55
C PHE A 36 16.37 -11.10 0.28
N ASN A 37 16.05 -12.06 -0.59
CA ASN A 37 16.79 -12.31 -1.83
C ASN A 37 16.54 -11.22 -2.88
N THR A 38 15.33 -10.65 -2.90
CA THR A 38 15.02 -9.48 -3.73
C THR A 38 14.21 -8.45 -2.95
N VAL A 39 14.29 -7.22 -3.45
CA VAL A 39 13.45 -6.10 -3.04
C VAL A 39 12.69 -5.60 -4.27
N ASP A 40 11.42 -5.30 -4.08
CA ASP A 40 10.54 -4.72 -5.09
C ASP A 40 9.71 -3.58 -4.50
N VAL A 41 9.02 -2.83 -5.36
CA VAL A 41 8.20 -1.70 -4.94
C VAL A 41 6.77 -1.87 -5.45
N LEU A 42 5.81 -1.73 -4.53
CA LEU A 42 4.39 -1.62 -4.85
C LEU A 42 3.95 -0.17 -4.70
N HIS A 43 3.25 0.33 -5.70
CA HIS A 43 2.67 1.68 -5.65
C HIS A 43 1.20 1.66 -6.11
N PRO A 44 0.28 2.36 -5.43
CA PRO A 44 -1.13 2.44 -5.80
C PRO A 44 -1.40 2.92 -7.23
N GLY A 45 -0.54 3.81 -7.74
CA GLY A 45 -0.73 4.42 -9.05
C GLY A 45 -1.97 5.32 -9.07
N GLU A 46 -2.81 5.19 -10.09
CA GLU A 46 -3.97 6.06 -10.28
C GLU A 46 -5.14 5.83 -9.29
N ILE A 47 -5.13 4.75 -8.50
CA ILE A 47 -6.24 4.43 -7.57
C ILE A 47 -6.42 5.47 -6.46
N SER A 48 -5.37 6.24 -6.16
CA SER A 48 -5.38 7.32 -5.17
C SER A 48 -6.27 8.52 -5.55
N MET A 49 -6.91 8.50 -6.72
CA MET A 49 -7.87 9.53 -7.14
C MET A 49 -9.05 9.65 -6.17
N SER A 50 -9.50 8.53 -5.61
CA SER A 50 -10.60 8.46 -4.64
C SER A 50 -10.37 9.35 -3.41
N LEU A 51 -9.12 9.43 -2.93
CA LEU A 51 -8.74 10.33 -1.84
C LEU A 51 -8.87 11.81 -2.24
N LEU A 52 -8.55 12.17 -3.48
CA LEU A 52 -8.67 13.55 -3.93
C LEU A 52 -10.12 13.97 -4.13
N THR A 53 -10.92 13.10 -4.75
CA THR A 53 -12.33 13.38 -5.04
C THR A 53 -13.16 13.39 -3.77
N SER A 54 -12.86 12.52 -2.80
CA SER A 54 -13.51 12.54 -1.48
C SER A 54 -13.26 13.83 -0.70
N THR A 55 -12.12 14.50 -0.94
CA THR A 55 -11.81 15.81 -0.36
C THR A 55 -12.08 16.96 -1.34
N GLY A 56 -13.08 16.83 -2.21
CA GLY A 56 -13.63 17.93 -3.01
C GLY A 56 -12.80 18.35 -4.23
N THR A 57 -11.76 17.60 -4.62
CA THR A 57 -11.05 17.87 -5.88
C THR A 57 -11.88 17.35 -7.06
N PRO A 58 -12.22 18.20 -8.05
CA PRO A 58 -12.92 17.73 -9.25
C PRO A 58 -12.16 16.62 -9.99
N LEU A 59 -12.86 15.63 -10.53
CA LEU A 59 -12.27 14.41 -11.11
C LEU A 59 -11.13 14.69 -12.12
N GLY A 60 -11.32 15.63 -13.06
CA GLY A 60 -10.28 15.97 -14.03
C GLY A 60 -9.01 16.52 -13.39
N ARG A 61 -9.15 17.33 -12.33
CA ARG A 61 -8.01 17.83 -11.53
C ARG A 61 -7.40 16.74 -10.68
N ALA A 62 -8.22 15.83 -10.14
CA ALA A 62 -7.76 14.69 -9.36
C ALA A 62 -6.86 13.79 -10.21
N LYS A 63 -7.30 13.41 -11.42
CA LYS A 63 -6.51 12.60 -12.36
C LYS A 63 -5.14 13.23 -12.64
N ARG A 64 -5.11 14.53 -12.97
CA ARG A 64 -3.84 15.26 -13.19
C ARG A 64 -2.93 15.22 -11.96
N LYS A 65 -3.48 15.47 -10.76
CA LYS A 65 -2.70 15.50 -9.52
C LYS A 65 -2.16 14.12 -9.14
N VAL A 66 -2.93 13.04 -9.31
CA VAL A 66 -2.44 11.69 -9.02
C VAL A 66 -1.33 11.30 -9.99
N ARG A 67 -1.45 11.61 -11.28
CA ARG A 67 -0.35 11.36 -12.23
C ARG A 67 0.92 12.13 -11.86
N GLN A 68 0.79 13.40 -11.45
CA GLN A 68 1.93 14.19 -10.98
C GLN A 68 2.55 13.61 -9.71
N GLN A 69 1.72 13.13 -8.78
CA GLN A 69 2.17 12.50 -7.54
C GLN A 69 2.89 11.18 -7.84
N CYS A 70 2.29 10.31 -8.65
CA CYS A 70 2.91 9.05 -9.09
C CYS A 70 4.28 9.31 -9.73
N ASN A 71 4.39 10.28 -10.65
CA ASN A 71 5.68 10.63 -11.28
C ASN A 71 6.70 11.21 -10.28
N ARG A 72 6.25 11.82 -9.18
CA ARG A 72 7.14 12.27 -8.10
C ARG A 72 7.62 11.08 -7.29
N ASP A 73 6.71 10.18 -6.94
CA ASP A 73 7.02 9.00 -6.14
C ASP A 73 7.96 8.05 -6.91
N MET A 74 7.76 7.86 -8.22
CA MET A 74 8.69 7.09 -9.06
C MET A 74 10.09 7.71 -9.10
N ARG A 75 10.21 9.04 -9.19
CA ARG A 75 11.52 9.72 -9.12
C ARG A 75 12.17 9.57 -7.75
N ASN A 76 11.39 9.60 -6.67
CA ASN A 76 11.92 9.34 -5.33
C ASN A 76 12.45 7.89 -5.21
N VAL A 77 11.74 6.92 -5.79
CA VAL A 77 12.16 5.53 -5.84
C VAL A 77 13.43 5.37 -6.68
N GLU A 78 13.49 5.94 -7.88
CA GLU A 78 14.69 5.92 -8.72
C GLU A 78 15.90 6.49 -7.98
N HIS A 79 15.75 7.66 -7.36
CA HIS A 79 16.83 8.27 -6.60
C HIS A 79 17.27 7.43 -5.38
N ALA A 80 16.31 6.82 -4.67
CA ALA A 80 16.61 5.91 -3.58
C ALA A 80 17.37 4.65 -4.04
N LEU A 81 17.06 4.13 -5.24
CA LEU A 81 17.79 3.01 -5.83
C LEU A 81 19.22 3.40 -6.23
N GLU A 82 19.42 4.63 -6.71
CA GLU A 82 20.76 5.17 -6.98
C GLU A 82 21.59 5.30 -5.70
N ILE A 83 21.01 5.84 -4.62
CA ILE A 83 21.70 6.00 -3.33
C ILE A 83 22.05 4.63 -2.72
N SER A 84 21.10 3.69 -2.74
CA SER A 84 21.26 2.39 -2.09
C SER A 84 22.10 1.39 -2.92
N GLY A 85 22.21 1.60 -4.24
CA GLY A 85 22.84 0.66 -5.16
C GLY A 85 22.02 -0.62 -5.41
N ILE A 86 20.78 -0.68 -4.91
CA ILE A 86 19.89 -1.84 -5.04
C ILE A 86 19.19 -1.84 -6.39
N LYS A 87 18.96 -3.05 -6.95
CA LYS A 87 18.13 -3.26 -8.13
C LYS A 87 16.85 -3.98 -7.74
N LEU A 88 15.73 -3.51 -8.27
CA LEU A 88 14.44 -4.15 -8.04
C LEU A 88 14.37 -5.50 -8.75
N GLY A 89 13.76 -6.50 -8.13
CA GLY A 89 13.58 -7.84 -8.70
C GLY A 89 12.81 -7.82 -10.03
N ARG A 90 11.73 -7.03 -10.10
CA ARG A 90 10.93 -6.79 -11.32
C ARG A 90 11.52 -5.72 -12.24
N GLY A 91 12.66 -5.13 -11.88
CA GLY A 91 13.34 -4.06 -12.63
C GLY A 91 12.66 -2.69 -12.60
N LYS A 92 11.36 -2.62 -12.26
CA LYS A 92 10.60 -1.37 -12.08
C LYS A 92 9.53 -1.55 -11.01
N PRO A 93 9.05 -0.46 -10.39
CA PRO A 93 7.89 -0.52 -9.50
C PRO A 93 6.65 -1.11 -10.17
N VAL A 94 5.88 -1.89 -9.41
CA VAL A 94 4.59 -2.45 -9.81
C VAL A 94 3.48 -1.51 -9.37
N LEU A 95 2.60 -1.13 -10.31
CA LEU A 95 1.48 -0.23 -10.04
C LEU A 95 0.17 -1.01 -9.90
N ILE A 96 -0.56 -0.84 -8.80
CA ILE A 96 -1.87 -1.48 -8.62
C ILE A 96 -2.84 -1.11 -9.74
N SER A 97 -2.81 0.15 -10.19
CA SER A 97 -3.64 0.64 -11.30
C SER A 97 -3.51 -0.18 -12.58
N ASP A 98 -2.37 -0.84 -12.81
CA ASP A 98 -2.13 -1.65 -14.00
C ASP A 98 -2.85 -3.02 -13.95
N TYR A 99 -3.27 -3.44 -12.75
CA TYR A 99 -3.88 -4.75 -12.51
C TYR A 99 -5.39 -4.70 -12.29
N LEU A 100 -5.99 -3.51 -12.20
CA LEU A 100 -7.43 -3.36 -11.93
C LEU A 100 -8.36 -4.10 -12.91
N GLN A 101 -7.88 -4.38 -14.12
CA GLN A 101 -8.64 -5.08 -15.16
C GLN A 101 -8.30 -6.57 -15.29
N THR A 102 -7.34 -7.09 -14.51
CA THR A 102 -7.03 -8.52 -14.55
C THR A 102 -8.09 -9.31 -13.79
N GLN A 103 -8.41 -10.51 -14.28
CA GLN A 103 -9.52 -11.30 -13.75
C GLN A 103 -9.30 -11.68 -12.28
N SER A 104 -8.09 -12.11 -11.91
CA SER A 104 -7.74 -12.47 -10.53
C SER A 104 -7.92 -11.28 -9.58
N TYR A 105 -7.43 -10.10 -9.99
CA TYR A 105 -7.55 -8.88 -9.19
C TYR A 105 -9.00 -8.43 -9.03
N GLN A 106 -9.80 -8.49 -10.09
CA GLN A 106 -11.22 -8.17 -10.04
C GLN A 106 -12.02 -9.12 -9.14
N CYS A 107 -11.68 -10.41 -9.14
CA CYS A 107 -12.31 -11.39 -8.24
C CYS A 107 -12.03 -11.06 -6.78
N ARG A 108 -10.76 -10.82 -6.42
CA ARG A 108 -10.38 -10.44 -5.05
C ARG A 108 -11.03 -9.12 -4.63
N ARG A 109 -10.99 -8.12 -5.50
CA ARG A 109 -11.65 -6.82 -5.27
C ARG A 109 -13.15 -6.97 -5.03
N ARG A 110 -13.83 -7.87 -5.75
CA ARG A 110 -15.25 -8.17 -5.51
C ARG A 110 -15.48 -8.78 -4.13
N SER A 111 -14.60 -9.69 -3.67
CA SER A 111 -14.68 -10.23 -2.30
C SER A 111 -14.54 -9.14 -1.24
N VAL A 112 -13.61 -8.19 -1.44
CA VAL A 112 -13.44 -7.04 -0.53
C VAL A 112 -14.70 -6.16 -0.47
N ILE A 113 -15.31 -5.88 -1.63
CA ILE A 113 -16.56 -5.10 -1.69
C ILE A 113 -17.71 -5.86 -1.01
N ALA A 114 -17.82 -7.16 -1.23
CA ALA A 114 -18.81 -8.00 -0.57
C ALA A 114 -18.62 -8.02 0.95
N GLU A 115 -17.38 -8.09 1.43
CA GLU A 115 -17.06 -7.99 2.86
C GLU A 115 -17.51 -6.64 3.43
N PHE A 116 -17.20 -5.53 2.75
CA PHE A 116 -17.64 -4.19 3.16
C PHE A 116 -19.16 -4.03 3.23
N GLN A 117 -19.89 -4.72 2.36
CA GLN A 117 -21.36 -4.66 2.32
C GLN A 117 -22.01 -5.51 3.41
N ASN A 118 -21.39 -6.63 3.80
CA ASN A 118 -22.03 -7.64 4.65
C ASN A 118 -21.45 -7.73 6.07
N ASN A 119 -20.28 -7.15 6.34
CA ASN A 119 -19.63 -7.17 7.64
C ASN A 119 -19.51 -5.76 8.23
N GLN A 120 -20.29 -5.47 9.27
CA GLN A 120 -20.30 -4.17 9.93
C GLN A 120 -18.95 -3.79 10.55
N ILE A 121 -18.22 -4.75 11.13
CA ILE A 121 -16.92 -4.50 11.77
C ILE A 121 -15.90 -4.06 10.72
N PHE A 122 -15.86 -4.76 9.59
CA PHE A 122 -15.00 -4.42 8.47
C PHE A 122 -15.39 -3.08 7.82
N GLN A 123 -16.69 -2.82 7.68
CA GLN A 123 -17.23 -1.56 7.18
C GLN A 123 -16.79 -0.37 8.05
N ASP A 124 -16.92 -0.48 9.38
CA ASP A 124 -16.56 0.58 10.31
C ASP A 124 -15.05 0.84 10.33
N ALA A 125 -14.25 -0.22 10.28
CA ALA A 125 -12.79 -0.12 10.17
C ALA A 125 -12.38 0.61 8.87
N CYS A 126 -12.97 0.25 7.73
CA CYS A 126 -12.72 0.92 6.45
C CYS A 126 -13.07 2.41 6.52
N ARG A 127 -14.26 2.75 7.03
CA ARG A 127 -14.70 4.15 7.17
C ARG A 127 -13.82 4.95 8.12
N ALA A 128 -13.39 4.36 9.24
CA ALA A 128 -12.50 5.02 10.19
C ALA A 128 -11.14 5.36 9.55
N MET A 129 -10.55 4.41 8.83
CA MET A 129 -9.30 4.61 8.10
C MET A 129 -9.42 5.66 7.00
N SER A 130 -10.47 5.59 6.18
CA SER A 130 -10.73 6.59 5.15
C SER A 130 -10.95 7.99 5.73
N ARG A 131 -11.63 8.10 6.87
CA ARG A 131 -11.80 9.37 7.59
C ARG A 131 -10.47 9.96 8.02
N ALA A 132 -9.58 9.15 8.61
CA ALA A 132 -8.25 9.60 9.01
C ALA A 132 -7.41 10.08 7.81
N ALA A 133 -7.46 9.35 6.68
CA ALA A 133 -6.78 9.74 5.45
C ALA A 133 -7.31 11.07 4.88
N CYS A 134 -8.64 11.23 4.83
CA CYS A 134 -9.28 12.47 4.38
C CYS A 134 -8.94 13.65 5.30
N GLN A 135 -8.99 13.47 6.63
CA GLN A 135 -8.66 14.52 7.60
C GLN A 135 -7.20 14.98 7.47
N SER A 136 -6.26 14.04 7.33
CA SER A 136 -4.85 14.36 7.09
C SER A 136 -4.69 15.21 5.82
N ARG A 137 -5.40 14.85 4.76
CA ARG A 137 -5.36 15.58 3.50
C ARG A 137 -5.97 16.98 3.61
N LEU A 138 -7.15 17.10 4.20
CA LEU A 138 -7.85 18.39 4.38
C LEU A 138 -6.98 19.39 5.14
N ARG A 139 -6.30 18.93 6.20
CA ARG A 139 -5.32 19.72 6.97
C ARG A 139 -4.18 20.22 6.10
N VAL A 140 -3.56 19.35 5.29
CA VAL A 140 -2.46 19.73 4.39
C VAL A 140 -2.91 20.72 3.32
N THR A 141 -4.14 20.60 2.83
CA THR A 141 -4.67 21.51 1.80
C THR A 141 -5.33 22.78 2.34
N ASN A 142 -5.46 22.91 3.66
CA ASN A 142 -6.21 23.97 4.33
C ASN A 142 -7.64 24.14 3.76
N VAL A 143 -8.30 23.02 3.47
CA VAL A 143 -9.68 22.98 2.95
C VAL A 143 -10.61 22.58 4.08
N ASN A 144 -11.70 23.33 4.26
CA ASN A 144 -12.72 23.06 5.28
C ASN A 144 -14.02 22.57 4.62
N ILE A 145 -14.09 21.28 4.33
CA ILE A 145 -15.29 20.62 3.80
C ILE A 145 -15.49 19.29 4.51
N GLU A 146 -16.72 18.79 4.51
CA GLU A 146 -17.00 17.41 4.91
C GLU A 146 -16.54 16.44 3.81
N PRO A 147 -15.70 15.44 4.12
CA PRO A 147 -15.22 14.48 3.12
C PRO A 147 -16.28 13.43 2.77
N ASP A 148 -16.31 13.02 1.51
CA ASP A 148 -17.11 11.86 1.05
C ASP A 148 -16.37 10.55 1.38
N ILE A 149 -16.68 10.01 2.56
CA ILE A 149 -16.06 8.79 3.08
C ILE A 149 -16.39 7.57 2.21
N GLU A 150 -17.57 7.50 1.62
CA GLU A 150 -17.98 6.37 0.77
C GLU A 150 -17.22 6.34 -0.56
N THR A 151 -16.79 7.51 -1.05
CA THR A 151 -15.83 7.57 -2.15
C THR A 151 -14.41 7.21 -1.69
N ALA A 152 -14.00 7.65 -0.49
CA ALA A 152 -12.66 7.40 0.03
C ALA A 152 -12.37 5.91 0.31
N VAL A 153 -13.36 5.12 0.75
CA VAL A 153 -13.20 3.68 1.02
C VAL A 153 -12.84 2.88 -0.23
N LYS A 154 -13.12 3.40 -1.44
CA LYS A 154 -12.74 2.74 -2.70
C LYS A 154 -11.23 2.52 -2.83
N TYR A 155 -10.42 3.39 -2.22
CA TYR A 155 -8.97 3.20 -2.14
C TYR A 155 -8.61 1.88 -1.43
N ILE A 156 -9.32 1.53 -0.35
CA ILE A 156 -9.11 0.27 0.38
C ILE A 156 -9.53 -0.91 -0.50
N PHE A 157 -10.65 -0.80 -1.22
CA PHE A 157 -11.09 -1.86 -2.13
C PHE A 157 -10.07 -2.14 -3.23
N ASP A 158 -9.45 -1.07 -3.72
CA ASP A 158 -8.44 -1.14 -4.76
C ASP A 158 -7.08 -1.63 -4.21
N GLU A 159 -6.70 -1.31 -2.96
CA GLU A 159 -5.40 -1.67 -2.39
C GLU A 159 -5.36 -3.07 -1.75
N LEU A 160 -6.46 -3.48 -1.10
CA LEU A 160 -6.51 -4.68 -0.26
C LEU A 160 -6.18 -6.00 -1.00
N PRO A 161 -6.51 -6.19 -2.29
CA PRO A 161 -6.07 -7.37 -3.03
C PRO A 161 -4.54 -7.49 -3.14
N ALA A 162 -3.84 -6.37 -3.36
CA ALA A 162 -2.38 -6.37 -3.37
C ALA A 162 -1.80 -6.58 -1.96
N TYR A 163 -2.48 -6.06 -0.93
CA TYR A 163 -2.07 -6.25 0.45
C TYR A 163 -2.14 -7.71 0.94
N THR A 164 -3.17 -8.43 0.53
CA THR A 164 -3.43 -9.81 0.97
C THR A 164 -2.78 -10.87 0.09
N HIS A 165 -2.46 -10.55 -1.16
CA HIS A 165 -1.98 -11.49 -2.17
C HIS A 165 -0.82 -10.90 -2.97
N CYS A 166 0.18 -10.33 -2.27
CA CYS A 166 1.32 -9.68 -2.90
C CYS A 166 2.25 -10.69 -3.60
N SER A 167 2.38 -11.91 -3.08
CA SER A 167 3.12 -13.02 -3.70
C SER A 167 2.63 -13.27 -5.13
N ASP A 168 1.33 -13.49 -5.30
CA ASP A 168 0.69 -13.71 -6.59
C ASP A 168 0.78 -12.48 -7.52
N LEU A 169 0.60 -11.27 -6.98
CA LEU A 169 0.70 -10.04 -7.78
C LEU A 169 2.10 -9.85 -8.39
N PHE A 170 3.14 -10.23 -7.66
CA PHE A 170 4.54 -10.11 -8.09
C PHE A 170 5.09 -11.39 -8.75
N GLU A 171 4.29 -12.45 -8.81
CA GLU A 171 4.66 -13.76 -9.37
C GLU A 171 5.83 -14.42 -8.61
N TYR A 172 5.82 -14.29 -7.28
CA TYR A 172 6.80 -14.90 -6.38
C TYR A 172 6.19 -16.07 -5.59
N GLU A 173 7.01 -17.08 -5.26
CA GLU A 173 6.56 -18.21 -4.45
C GLU A 173 6.18 -17.78 -3.03
N THR A 174 6.96 -16.88 -2.41
CA THR A 174 6.61 -16.22 -1.14
C THR A 174 7.02 -14.75 -1.17
N ALA A 175 6.23 -13.85 -0.56
CA ALA A 175 6.58 -12.43 -0.50
C ALA A 175 6.05 -11.74 0.77
N ALA A 176 6.80 -10.75 1.25
CA ALA A 176 6.44 -9.87 2.34
C ALA A 176 6.04 -8.50 1.80
N LEU A 177 4.84 -8.00 2.11
CA LEU A 177 4.54 -6.59 1.91
C LEU A 177 4.94 -5.78 3.14
N GLY A 178 5.82 -4.80 2.96
CA GLY A 178 6.31 -3.93 4.01
C GLY A 178 5.74 -2.52 3.94
N TYR A 179 5.17 -2.03 5.04
CA TYR A 179 4.82 -0.61 5.21
C TYR A 179 5.45 -0.02 6.48
N PRO A 180 5.61 1.31 6.59
CA PRO A 180 6.18 1.94 7.78
C PRO A 180 5.34 1.83 9.06
N THR A 181 4.08 1.43 8.94
CA THR A 181 3.14 1.29 10.04
C THR A 181 2.22 0.13 9.78
N GLU A 182 1.70 -0.47 10.83
CA GLU A 182 0.65 -1.48 10.71
C GLU A 182 -0.59 -0.92 9.98
N TRP A 183 -1.31 -1.83 9.31
CA TRP A 183 -2.58 -1.51 8.70
C TRP A 183 -3.72 -2.07 9.55
N PRO A 184 -4.60 -1.24 10.14
CA PRO A 184 -5.70 -1.71 10.99
C PRO A 184 -6.58 -2.77 10.33
N ILE A 185 -6.81 -2.67 9.01
CA ILE A 185 -7.54 -3.69 8.24
C ILE A 185 -6.80 -5.04 8.22
N GLY A 186 -5.47 -5.04 8.15
CA GLY A 186 -4.66 -6.25 8.21
C GLY A 186 -4.85 -7.02 9.51
N LYS A 187 -4.82 -6.31 10.65
CA LYS A 187 -5.10 -6.92 11.97
C LYS A 187 -6.50 -7.51 12.05
N LEU A 188 -7.48 -6.83 11.45
CA LEU A 188 -8.85 -7.30 11.44
C LEU A 188 -8.99 -8.60 10.62
N ILE A 189 -8.31 -8.69 9.48
CA ILE A 189 -8.24 -9.92 8.68
C ILE A 189 -7.60 -11.06 9.47
N GLU A 190 -6.47 -10.80 10.11
CA GLU A 190 -5.73 -11.79 10.90
C GLU A 190 -6.49 -12.27 12.15
N SER A 191 -7.45 -11.47 12.65
CA SER A 191 -8.28 -11.84 13.79
C SER A 191 -9.37 -12.87 13.50
N GLY A 192 -9.62 -13.20 12.22
CA GLY A 192 -10.73 -14.08 11.81
C GLY A 192 -12.11 -13.45 11.93
N LEU A 193 -12.19 -12.13 12.15
CA LEU A 193 -13.45 -11.37 12.19
C LEU A 193 -13.97 -10.98 10.79
N THR A 194 -13.27 -11.37 9.73
CA THR A 194 -13.68 -11.16 8.34
C THR A 194 -13.67 -12.49 7.59
N SER A 195 -14.37 -12.56 6.46
CA SER A 195 -14.24 -13.71 5.53
C SER A 195 -13.04 -13.59 4.59
N LEU A 196 -12.31 -12.47 4.66
CA LEU A 196 -11.12 -12.23 3.86
C LEU A 196 -9.93 -12.92 4.51
N GLU A 197 -9.07 -13.51 3.70
CA GLU A 197 -7.85 -14.17 4.16
C GLU A 197 -6.63 -13.59 3.47
N ARG A 198 -5.50 -13.59 4.18
CA ARG A 198 -4.19 -13.35 3.57
C ARG A 198 -3.77 -14.64 2.89
N ASP A 199 -3.29 -14.55 1.65
CA ASP A 199 -2.67 -15.67 0.95
C ASP A 199 -1.54 -16.25 1.81
N PRO A 200 -1.44 -17.58 1.98
CA PRO A 200 -0.45 -18.19 2.88
C PRO A 200 1.00 -17.94 2.46
N ASN A 201 1.23 -17.58 1.19
CA ASN A 201 2.54 -17.22 0.67
C ASN A 201 2.81 -15.70 0.74
N SER A 202 1.80 -14.91 1.10
CA SER A 202 1.93 -13.48 1.37
C SER A 202 2.03 -13.23 2.86
N SER A 203 2.89 -12.29 3.25
CA SER A 203 3.00 -11.82 4.63
C SER A 203 2.94 -10.30 4.69
N PHE A 204 2.81 -9.75 5.89
CA PHE A 204 2.94 -8.32 6.14
C PHE A 204 3.99 -8.07 7.21
N ILE A 205 4.83 -7.07 6.98
CA ILE A 205 5.83 -6.62 7.94
C ILE A 205 5.78 -5.11 8.11
N VAL A 206 6.14 -4.64 9.29
CA VAL A 206 6.34 -3.21 9.55
C VAL A 206 7.82 -2.89 9.36
N ILE A 207 8.13 -1.99 8.42
CA ILE A 207 9.49 -1.49 8.20
C ILE A 207 9.69 -0.28 9.10
N ASP A 208 10.37 -0.49 10.23
CA ASP A 208 10.65 0.55 11.20
C ASP A 208 12.11 0.49 11.65
N PHE A 209 12.91 1.47 11.22
CA PHE A 209 14.35 1.54 11.53
C PHE A 209 14.64 1.97 12.97
N GLU A 210 13.70 2.66 13.64
CA GLU A 210 13.93 3.15 15.01
C GLU A 210 13.95 2.01 16.04
N LYS A 211 13.36 0.85 15.71
CA LYS A 211 13.37 -0.34 16.58
C LYS A 211 14.68 -1.11 16.56
N GLU A 212 15.57 -0.88 15.58
CA GLU A 212 16.87 -1.57 15.50
C GLU A 212 18.03 -0.74 16.09
N LEU A 213 17.81 0.54 16.46
CA LEU A 213 18.84 1.42 17.04
C LEU A 213 18.88 1.43 18.58
N ILE A 214 18.10 0.57 19.25
CA ILE A 214 18.08 0.48 20.73
C ILE A 214 18.84 -0.74 21.27
N ASP A 215 19.27 -1.67 20.41
CA ASP A 215 20.12 -2.80 20.82
C ASP A 215 21.60 -2.54 20.42
N ASP A 216 22.21 -1.52 21.03
CA ASP A 216 23.66 -1.37 21.17
C ASP A 216 24.05 -1.43 22.67
#